data_AF-A0A1M6XRS9-F1
#
_entry.id   AF-A0A1M6XRS9-F1
#
_cell.length_a   1.000
_cell.length_b   1.000
_cell.length_c   1.000
_cell.angle_alpha   90.00
_cell.angle_beta   90.00
_cell.angle_gamma   90.00
#
_symmetry.space_group_name_H-M   'P 1'
#
loop_
_entity.id
_entity.type
_entity.pdbx_description
1 polymer ?
#
loop_
_entity_poly.entity_id
_entity_poly.type
_entity_poly.pdbx_seq_one_letter_code
_entity_poly.pdbx_strand_id
1 'polypeptide(L)'
;MALKTLDIDTLAAKTGNLYETVAILSKRARQIATQVKQELDEKLSYFEGLGLEDDPRHQEEQRRISIEYELKPEPTEIAVEEFLRDEIYYRDASKERAEEEEELR
;
A
#
# COMPACT_ATOMS: atom_id res chain seq x y z
N MET A 1 16.54 -5.04 4.65
CA MET A 1 15.37 -5.93 4.49
C MET A 1 15.84 -7.24 3.84
N ALA A 2 15.41 -8.40 4.32
CA ALA A 2 15.79 -9.68 3.73
C ALA A 2 14.82 -10.05 2.60
N LEU A 3 15.34 -10.50 1.46
CA LEU A 3 14.50 -10.94 0.34
C LEU A 3 13.72 -12.20 0.74
N LYS A 4 12.38 -12.13 0.68
CA LYS A 4 11.47 -13.25 0.91
C LYS A 4 10.94 -13.78 -0.42
N THR A 5 11.01 -15.09 -0.61
CA THR A 5 10.40 -15.74 -1.78
C THR A 5 8.90 -15.92 -1.55
N LEU A 6 8.11 -15.73 -2.60
CA LEU A 6 6.66 -15.92 -2.58
C LEU A 6 6.30 -17.13 -3.44
N ASP A 7 5.33 -17.91 -2.97
CA ASP A 7 4.75 -19.01 -3.71
C ASP A 7 3.72 -18.44 -4.71
N ILE A 8 4.05 -18.51 -5.99
CA ILE A 8 3.23 -17.95 -7.07
C ILE A 8 1.95 -18.75 -7.32
N ASP A 9 1.96 -20.05 -7.05
CA ASP A 9 0.80 -20.91 -7.27
C ASP A 9 -0.29 -20.61 -6.24
N THR A 10 0.13 -20.39 -4.99
CA THR A 10 -0.76 -19.96 -3.90
C THR A 10 -1.42 -18.61 -4.20
N LEU A 11 -0.65 -17.67 -4.76
CA LEU A 11 -1.14 -16.34 -5.14
C LEU A 11 -2.08 -16.38 -6.36
N ALA A 12 -1.77 -17.21 -7.37
CA ALA A 12 -2.60 -17.37 -8.55
C ALA A 12 -3.91 -18.12 -8.24
N ALA A 13 -3.89 -19.06 -7.29
CA ALA A 13 -5.08 -19.85 -6.93
C ALA A 13 -6.25 -19.00 -6.41
N LYS A 14 -5.99 -17.85 -5.77
CA LYS A 14 -7.03 -16.96 -5.23
C LYS A 14 -7.83 -16.22 -6.32
N THR A 15 -7.21 -15.89 -7.45
CA THR A 15 -7.87 -15.18 -8.57
C THR A 15 -8.17 -16.10 -9.74
N GLY A 16 -7.50 -17.24 -9.84
CA GLY A 16 -7.49 -18.11 -11.02
C GLY A 16 -6.57 -17.61 -12.14
N ASN A 17 -5.92 -16.46 -12.00
CA ASN A 17 -5.03 -15.89 -13.00
C ASN A 17 -3.88 -15.10 -12.36
N LEU A 18 -2.64 -15.53 -12.63
CA LEU A 18 -1.44 -14.88 -12.11
C LEU A 18 -1.36 -13.38 -12.45
N TYR A 19 -1.69 -13.00 -13.68
CA TYR A 19 -1.63 -11.59 -14.11
C TYR A 19 -2.68 -10.74 -13.42
N GLU A 20 -3.86 -11.30 -13.15
CA GLU A 20 -4.90 -10.63 -12.38
C GLU A 20 -4.43 -10.41 -10.94
N THR A 21 -3.85 -11.43 -10.30
CA THR A 21 -3.24 -11.27 -8.96
C THR A 21 -2.18 -10.18 -8.96
N VAL A 22 -1.27 -10.15 -9.94
CA VAL A 22 -0.23 -9.11 -10.03
C VAL A 22 -0.86 -7.72 -10.18
N ALA A 23 -1.90 -7.58 -11.00
CA ALA A 23 -2.59 -6.31 -11.19
C ALA A 23 -3.29 -5.83 -9.90
N ILE A 24 -3.94 -6.74 -9.15
CA ILE A 24 -4.59 -6.46 -7.86
C ILE A 24 -3.54 -6.00 -6.83
N LEU A 25 -2.47 -6.79 -6.64
CA LEU A 25 -1.38 -6.47 -5.71
C LEU A 25 -0.72 -5.14 -6.05
N SER A 26 -0.46 -4.88 -7.34
CA SER A 26 0.13 -3.61 -7.79
C SER A 26 -0.76 -2.41 -7.47
N LYS A 27 -2.07 -2.54 -7.68
CA LYS A 27 -3.03 -1.47 -7.34
C LYS A 27 -3.09 -1.26 -5.83
N ARG A 28 -3.12 -2.32 -5.04
CA ARG A 28 -3.17 -2.23 -3.58
C ARG A 28 -1.90 -1.61 -3.01
N ALA A 29 -0.72 -2.03 -3.46
CA ALA A 29 0.56 -1.46 -3.04
C ALA A 29 0.64 0.05 -3.30
N ARG A 30 0.08 0.54 -4.43
CA ARG A 30 0.00 1.99 -4.70
C ARG A 30 -0.94 2.74 -3.74
N GLN A 31 -2.06 2.12 -3.34
CA GLN A 31 -2.96 2.72 -2.35
C GLN A 31 -2.24 2.88 -1.01
N ILE A 32 -1.57 1.82 -0.55
CA ILE A 32 -0.80 1.83 0.69
C ILE A 32 0.33 2.86 0.60
N ALA A 33 1.09 2.91 -0.49
CA ALA A 33 2.16 3.88 -0.68
C ALA A 33 1.66 5.33 -0.62
N THR A 34 0.50 5.60 -1.24
CA THR A 34 -0.12 6.94 -1.19
C THR A 34 -0.55 7.29 0.22
N GLN A 35 -1.16 6.35 0.95
CA GLN A 35 -1.58 6.55 2.34
C GLN A 35 -0.38 6.81 3.26
N VAL A 36 0.66 5.96 3.19
CA VAL A 36 1.88 6.10 3.99
C VAL A 36 2.55 7.45 3.74
N LYS A 37 2.59 7.89 2.47
CA LYS A 37 3.11 9.20 2.11
C LYS A 37 2.27 10.32 2.74
N GLN A 38 0.95 10.26 2.63
CA GLN A 38 0.06 11.26 3.22
C GLN A 38 0.22 11.35 4.74
N GLU A 39 0.30 10.22 5.43
CA GLU A 39 0.52 10.18 6.88
C GLU A 39 1.89 10.76 7.26
N LEU A 40 2.94 10.51 6.47
CA LEU A 40 4.26 11.10 6.69
C LEU A 40 4.22 12.62 6.48
N ASP A 41 3.64 13.08 5.38
CA ASP A 41 3.51 14.50 5.04
C ASP A 41 2.71 15.23 6.14
N GLU A 42 1.62 14.66 6.64
CA GLU A 42 0.84 15.21 7.74
C GLU A 42 1.67 15.35 9.03
N LYS A 43 2.45 14.32 9.38
CA LYS A 43 3.34 14.37 10.56
C LYS A 43 4.47 15.38 10.41
N LEU A 44 5.01 15.55 9.20
CA LEU A 44 6.08 16.50 8.94
C LEU A 44 5.56 17.94 8.84
N SER A 45 4.30 18.15 8.48
CA SER A 45 3.67 19.48 8.40
C SER A 45 3.74 20.26 9.71
N TYR A 46 3.76 19.57 10.86
CA TYR A 46 3.94 20.18 12.18
C TYR A 46 5.26 20.95 12.32
N PHE A 47 6.28 20.57 11.56
CA PHE A 47 7.60 21.22 11.56
C PHE A 47 7.73 22.28 10.45
N GLU A 48 6.76 22.38 9.54
CA GLU A 48 6.78 23.39 8.48
C GLU A 48 6.61 24.79 9.08
N GLY A 49 7.64 25.62 8.97
CA GLY A 49 7.66 26.98 9.52
C GLY A 49 8.34 27.12 10.88
N LEU A 50 8.74 26.01 11.51
CA LEU A 50 9.73 26.04 12.60
C LEU A 50 11.11 26.32 11.98
N GLY A 51 11.83 27.29 12.54
CA GLY A 51 13.12 27.71 12.00
C GLY A 51 14.20 26.65 12.22
N LEU A 52 15.27 26.69 11.43
CA LEU A 52 16.43 25.80 11.62
C LEU A 52 17.15 26.02 12.98
N GLU A 53 16.86 27.12 13.66
CA GLU A 53 17.35 27.48 15.01
C GLU A 53 16.42 27.01 16.14
N ASP A 54 15.30 26.34 15.83
CA ASP A 54 14.37 25.85 16.86
C ASP A 54 14.96 24.73 17.73
N ASP A 55 14.37 24.58 18.91
CA ASP A 55 14.75 23.66 20.00
C ASP A 55 15.24 22.27 19.51
N PRO A 56 16.42 21.78 19.97
CA PRO A 56 16.96 20.46 19.60
C PRO A 56 15.97 19.30 19.72
N ARG A 57 14.96 19.42 20.61
CA ARG A 57 13.90 18.43 20.78
C ARG A 57 13.04 18.25 19.53
N HIS A 58 12.77 19.30 18.76
CA HIS A 58 11.99 19.21 17.51
C HIS A 58 12.79 18.52 16.40
N GLN A 59 14.10 18.77 16.32
CA GLN A 59 14.98 18.11 15.34
C GLN A 59 15.13 16.61 15.63
N GLU A 60 15.25 16.24 16.90
CA GLU A 60 15.26 14.84 17.32
C GLU A 60 13.94 14.15 16.95
N GLU A 61 12.82 14.82 17.14
CA GLU A 61 11.51 14.29 16.78
C GLU A 61 11.31 14.12 15.27
N GLN A 62 11.71 15.11 14.46
CA GLN A 62 11.65 15.01 13.01
C GLN A 62 12.50 13.83 12.50
N ARG A 63 13.73 13.69 13.00
CA ARG A 63 14.61 12.55 12.66
C ARG A 63 13.97 11.23 13.06
N ARG A 64 13.39 11.15 14.26
CA ARG A 64 12.72 9.95 14.76
C ARG A 64 11.57 9.53 13.83
N ILE A 65 10.76 10.48 13.37
CA ILE A 65 9.67 10.23 12.42
C ILE A 65 10.24 9.70 11.11
N SER A 66 11.27 10.33 10.54
CA SER A 66 11.89 9.85 9.30
C SER A 66 12.41 8.42 9.41
N ILE A 67 13.13 8.09 10.49
CA ILE A 67 13.65 6.73 10.73
C ILE A 67 12.51 5.73 10.90
N GLU A 68 11.44 6.10 11.61
CA GLU A 68 10.28 5.20 11.79
C GLU A 68 9.69 4.79 10.43
N TYR A 69 9.50 5.74 9.51
CA TYR A 69 8.94 5.47 8.19
C TYR A 69 9.92 4.76 7.25
N GLU A 70 11.22 4.96 7.42
CA GLU A 70 12.26 4.18 6.70
C GLU A 70 12.28 2.71 7.13
N LEU A 71 11.96 2.42 8.40
CA LEU A 71 11.90 1.06 8.94
C LEU A 71 10.57 0.35 8.65
N LYS A 72 9.54 1.06 8.17
CA LYS A 72 8.26 0.44 7.83
C LYS A 72 8.41 -0.55 6.68
N PRO A 73 7.61 -1.63 6.65
CA PRO A 73 7.64 -2.56 5.53
C PRO A 73 7.24 -1.87 4.23
N GLU A 74 7.85 -2.33 3.12
CA GLU A 74 7.54 -1.83 1.79
C GLU A 74 6.05 -2.05 1.47
N PRO A 75 5.37 -1.09 0.79
CA PRO A 75 3.95 -1.21 0.47
C PRO A 75 3.57 -2.49 -0.28
N THR A 76 4.51 -3.04 -1.07
CA THR A 76 4.32 -4.31 -1.78
C THR A 76 4.26 -5.50 -0.84
N GLU A 77 5.03 -5.50 0.25
CA GLU A 77 4.99 -6.59 1.24
C GLU A 77 3.67 -6.56 2.01
N ILE A 78 3.22 -5.37 2.42
CA ILE A 78 1.94 -5.20 3.10
C ILE A 78 0.80 -5.67 2.19
N ALA A 79 0.80 -5.27 0.92
CA ALA A 79 -0.21 -5.69 -0.04
C ALA A 79 -0.26 -7.23 -0.22
N VAL A 80 0.89 -7.89 -0.22
CA VAL A 80 0.95 -9.36 -0.30
C VAL A 80 0.40 -10.01 0.96
N GLU A 81 0.71 -9.48 2.14
CA GLU A 81 0.17 -10.01 3.41
C GLU A 81 -1.36 -9.87 3.47
N GLU A 82 -1.89 -8.67 3.18
CA GLU A 82 -3.34 -8.42 3.17
C GLU A 82 -4.05 -9.31 2.14
N PHE A 83 -3.43 -9.54 0.97
CA PHE A 83 -3.97 -10.44 -0.05
C PHE A 83 -4.01 -11.90 0.43
N LEU A 84 -2.96 -12.36 1.11
CA LEU A 84 -2.91 -13.71 1.68
C LEU A 84 -3.93 -13.91 2.80
N ARG A 85 -4.24 -12.85 3.56
CA ARG A 85 -5.23 -12.84 4.65
C ARG A 85 -6.68 -12.63 4.19
N ASP A 86 -6.93 -12.51 2.88
CA ASP A 86 -8.26 -12.23 2.32
C ASP A 86 -8.87 -10.90 2.83
N GLU A 87 -8.01 -9.91 3.13
CA GLU A 87 -8.41 -8.57 3.59
C GLU A 87 -8.65 -7.60 2.43
N ILE A 88 -8.43 -8.04 1.19
CA ILE A 88 -8.56 -7.22 -0.03
C ILE A 88 -9.79 -7.66 -0.81
N TYR A 89 -10.76 -6.75 -0.93
CA TYR A 89 -11.82 -6.86 -1.91
C TYR A 89 -11.38 -6.32 -3.28
N TYR A 90 -11.62 -7.09 -4.34
CA TYR A 90 -11.39 -6.68 -5.72
C TYR A 90 -12.54 -7.14 -6.60
N ARG A 91 -12.79 -6.38 -7.67
CA ARG A 91 -13.83 -6.65 -8.65
C ARG A 91 -13.36 -6.31 -10.07
N ASP A 92 -13.92 -7.00 -11.04
CA ASP A 92 -13.71 -6.74 -12.46
C ASP A 92 -14.87 -5.92 -13.03
N ALA A 93 -14.65 -4.62 -13.15
CA ALA A 93 -15.65 -3.69 -13.69
C ALA A 93 -16.03 -3.98 -15.15
N SER A 94 -15.27 -4.81 -15.87
CA SER A 94 -15.63 -5.22 -17.24
C SER A 94 -16.67 -6.33 -17.23
N LYS A 95 -16.59 -7.26 -16.26
CA LYS A 95 -17.55 -8.35 -16.09
C LYS A 95 -18.89 -7.82 -15.58
N GLU A 96 -18.87 -6.95 -14.57
CA GLU A 96 -20.10 -6.31 -14.04
C GLU A 96 -20.88 -5.56 -15.14
N ARG A 97 -20.18 -4.80 -16.00
CA ARG A 97 -20.83 -4.09 -17.11
C ARG A 97 -21.43 -5.02 -18.16
N ALA A 98 -20.80 -6.16 -18.43
CA ALA A 98 -21.34 -7.13 -19.38
C ALA A 98 -22.58 -7.84 -18.81
N GLU A 99 -22.57 -8.17 -17.52
CA GLU A 99 -23.71 -8.76 -16.81
C GLU A 99 -24.90 -7.78 -16.74
N GLU A 100 -24.66 -6.51 -16.44
CA GLU A 100 -25.69 -5.46 -16.49
C GLU A 100 -26.29 -5.30 -17.89
N GLU A 101 -25.46 -5.33 -18.94
CA GLU A 101 -25.93 -5.25 -20.34
C GLU A 101 -26.73 -6.49 -20.80
N GLU A 102 -26.45 -7.67 -20.24
CA GLU A 102 -27.18 -8.91 -20.51
C GLU A 102 -28.51 -8.97 -19.76
N GLU A 103 -28.57 -8.48 -18.52
CA GLU A 103 -29.79 -8.43 -17.70
C GLU A 103 -30.81 -7.38 -18.22
N LEU A 104 -30.32 -6.38 -18.98
CA LEU A 104 -31.15 -5.36 -19.64
C LEU A 104 -31.73 -5.80 -20.99
N ARG A 105 -31.41 -7.00 -21.49
CA ARG A 105 -31.91 -7.55 -22.77
C ARG A 105 -33.07 -8.52 -22.57
#